data_AF-A0A0J6KLP8-F1
#
_entry.id   AF-A0A0J6KLP8-F1
#
_cell.length_a   1.000
_cell.length_b   1.000
_cell.length_c   1.000
_cell.angle_alpha   90.00
_cell.angle_beta   90.00
_cell.angle_gamma   90.00
#
_symmetry.space_group_name_H-M   'P 1'
#
loop_
_entity.id
_entity.type
_entity.pdbx_description
1 polymer ?
#
loop_
_entity_poly.entity_id
_entity_poly.type
_entity_poly.pdbx_seq_one_letter_code
_entity_poly.pdbx_strand_id
1 'polypeptide(L)'
;MQRNRKSVQKAEELGGVLRQRRKELGLKLSGLAGVLQIDVGQLSRFERGEFKYISRNLQKVMVFLQISTEKEQEKSEDIVWQFAELLGRSERHRAAAIALVRALQELR
;
A
#
# COMPACT_ATOMS: atom_id res chain seq x y z
N MET A 1 -2.43 16.89 -8.95
CA MET A 1 -1.60 15.86 -8.30
C MET A 1 -1.23 16.37 -6.89
N GLN A 2 -1.83 15.83 -5.83
CA GLN A 2 -1.54 16.27 -4.45
C GLN A 2 -0.13 15.81 -4.05
N ARG A 3 0.79 16.76 -3.79
CA ARG A 3 2.15 16.45 -3.31
C ARG A 3 2.11 16.35 -1.80
N ASN A 4 1.99 15.13 -1.28
CA ASN A 4 2.01 14.88 0.16
C ASN A 4 3.46 15.00 0.68
N ARG A 5 3.75 16.06 1.44
CA ARG A 5 5.06 16.31 2.07
C ARG A 5 5.16 15.47 3.34
N LYS A 6 6.18 14.63 3.46
CA LYS A 6 6.45 13.86 4.69
C LYS A 6 7.44 14.61 5.57
N SER A 7 7.34 14.43 6.89
CA SER A 7 8.41 14.80 7.83
C SER A 7 9.63 13.89 7.60
N VAL A 8 10.82 14.34 8.01
CA VAL A 8 12.06 13.57 7.84
C VAL A 8 11.93 12.19 8.49
N GLN A 9 11.43 12.14 9.73
CA GLN A 9 11.19 10.89 10.46
C GLN A 9 10.25 9.94 9.72
N LYS A 10 9.12 10.43 9.19
CA LYS A 10 8.19 9.59 8.41
C LYS A 10 8.79 9.12 7.08
N ALA A 11 9.74 9.86 6.52
CA ALA A 11 10.44 9.46 5.30
C ALA A 11 11.45 8.35 5.58
N GLU A 12 12.20 8.44 6.68
CA GLU A 12 13.12 7.40 7.15
C GLU A 12 12.39 6.10 7.49
N GLU A 13 11.27 6.18 8.22
CA GLU A 13 10.42 5.02 8.54
C GLU A 13 9.94 4.32 7.26
N LEU A 14 9.37 5.08 6.31
CA LEU A 14 8.93 4.53 5.04
C LEU A 14 10.11 3.93 4.25
N GLY A 15 11.26 4.60 4.20
CA GLY A 15 12.46 4.08 3.55
C GLY A 15 12.90 2.73 4.13
N GLY A 16 12.89 2.62 5.46
CA GLY A 16 13.15 1.37 6.18
C GLY A 16 12.17 0.26 5.80
N VAL A 17 10.87 0.55 5.76
CA VAL A 17 9.82 -0.40 5.36
C VAL A 17 10.03 -0.88 3.93
N LEU A 18 10.33 0.01 2.98
CA LEU A 18 10.62 -0.35 1.58
C LEU A 18 11.81 -1.31 1.49
N ARG A 19 12.91 -0.98 2.17
CA ARG A 19 14.14 -1.78 2.17
C ARG A 19 13.90 -3.15 2.77
N GLN A 20 13.20 -3.20 3.89
CA GLN A 20 12.89 -4.44 4.59
C GLN A 20 12.01 -5.34 3.71
N ARG A 21 10.93 -4.80 3.15
CA ARG A 21 10.02 -5.55 2.28
C ARG A 21 10.70 -6.07 1.03
N ARG A 22 11.55 -5.27 0.37
CA ARG A 22 12.33 -5.72 -0.78
C ARG A 22 13.20 -6.93 -0.42
N LYS A 23 13.86 -6.90 0.74
CA LYS A 23 14.73 -8.00 1.20
C LYS A 23 13.94 -9.27 1.51
N GLU A 24 12.76 -9.15 2.12
CA GLU A 24 11.87 -10.30 2.36
C GLU A 24 11.46 -11.00 1.07
N LEU A 25 11.29 -10.24 -0.02
CA LEU A 25 11.01 -10.77 -1.35
C LEU A 25 12.26 -11.29 -2.08
N GLY A 26 13.44 -11.28 -1.45
CA GLY A 26 14.70 -11.75 -2.05
C GLY A 26 15.21 -10.88 -3.19
N LEU A 27 14.70 -9.66 -3.37
CA LEU A 27 15.00 -8.82 -4.52
C LEU A 27 16.29 -8.03 -4.30
N LYS A 28 17.19 -8.05 -5.29
CA LYS A 28 18.31 -7.10 -5.35
C LYS A 28 17.80 -5.71 -5.70
N LEU A 29 18.49 -4.67 -5.21
CA LEU A 29 18.15 -3.27 -5.50
C LEU A 29 18.11 -3.00 -7.02
N SER A 30 19.14 -3.44 -7.75
CA SER A 30 19.20 -3.33 -9.22
C SER A 30 18.14 -4.14 -9.94
N GLY A 31 17.77 -5.30 -9.41
CA GLY A 31 16.69 -6.13 -9.95
C GLY A 31 15.35 -5.42 -9.88
N LEU A 32 15.00 -4.90 -8.70
CA LEU A 32 13.75 -4.14 -8.52
C LEU A 32 13.75 -2.86 -9.38
N ALA A 33 14.87 -2.15 -9.43
CA ALA A 33 15.01 -0.95 -10.24
C ALA A 33 14.78 -1.24 -11.74
N GLY A 34 15.33 -2.35 -12.24
CA GLY A 34 15.13 -2.81 -13.62
C GLY A 34 13.67 -3.16 -13.91
N VAL A 35 13.01 -3.92 -13.03
CA VAL A 35 11.59 -4.30 -13.16
C VAL A 35 10.70 -3.07 -13.23
N LEU A 36 10.96 -2.05 -12.40
CA LEU A 36 10.15 -0.83 -12.34
C LEU A 36 10.57 0.26 -13.32
N GLN A 37 11.66 0.04 -14.08
CA GLN A 37 12.30 1.02 -14.95
C GLN A 37 12.56 2.34 -14.21
N ILE A 38 13.15 2.26 -13.02
CA ILE A 38 13.57 3.40 -12.22
C ILE A 38 15.09 3.38 -12.07
N ASP A 39 15.68 4.56 -11.92
CA ASP A 39 17.10 4.67 -11.61
C ASP A 39 17.41 4.00 -10.26
N VAL A 40 18.50 3.20 -10.23
CA VAL A 40 18.96 2.51 -9.02
C VAL A 40 19.32 3.51 -7.92
N GLY A 41 19.95 4.63 -8.27
CA GLY A 41 20.28 5.68 -7.31
C GLY A 41 19.02 6.28 -6.69
N GLN A 42 17.98 6.53 -7.49
CA GLN A 42 16.69 7.00 -7.03
C GLN A 42 16.01 5.99 -6.08
N LEU A 43 15.98 4.70 -6.42
CA LEU A 43 15.46 3.67 -5.52
C LEU A 43 16.27 3.59 -4.22
N SER A 44 17.59 3.72 -4.31
CA SER A 44 18.49 3.76 -3.16
C SER A 44 18.17 4.94 -2.22
N ARG A 45 17.92 6.13 -2.76
CA ARG A 45 17.47 7.30 -1.98
C ARG A 45 16.13 7.05 -1.30
N PHE A 46 15.18 6.40 -1.98
CA PHE A 46 13.90 6.04 -1.37
C PHE A 46 14.10 5.12 -0.16
N GLU A 47 14.93 4.08 -0.27
CA GLU A 47 15.23 3.17 0.85
C GLU A 47 15.99 3.83 2.02
N ARG A 48 16.63 4.97 1.77
CA ARG A 48 17.28 5.80 2.82
C ARG A 48 16.37 6.90 3.37
N GLY A 49 15.14 7.04 2.90
CA GLY A 49 14.26 8.15 3.32
C GLY A 49 14.65 9.51 2.73
N GLU A 50 15.56 9.56 1.76
CA GLU A 50 16.08 10.79 1.15
C GLU A 50 15.10 11.33 0.09
N PHE A 51 13.87 11.65 0.49
CA PHE A 51 12.86 12.25 -0.36
C PHE A 51 11.92 13.18 0.43
N LYS A 52 11.47 14.25 -0.23
CA LYS A 52 10.60 15.26 0.40
C LYS A 52 9.11 15.00 0.16
N TYR A 53 8.77 14.33 -0.94
CA TYR A 53 7.38 14.09 -1.38
C TYR A 53 7.22 12.69 -1.94
N ILE A 54 5.99 12.18 -1.90
CA ILE A 54 5.61 10.95 -2.60
C ILE A 54 5.58 11.23 -4.12
N SER A 55 6.62 10.79 -4.82
CA SER A 55 6.73 10.86 -6.28
C SER A 55 6.03 9.69 -6.96
N ARG A 56 5.80 9.79 -8.28
CA ARG A 56 5.23 8.68 -9.07
C ARG A 56 6.09 7.41 -9.01
N ASN A 57 7.42 7.56 -9.02
CA ASN A 57 8.33 6.42 -8.90
C ASN A 57 8.27 5.80 -7.51
N LEU A 58 8.15 6.61 -6.46
CA LEU A 58 7.96 6.10 -5.10
C LEU A 58 6.61 5.37 -4.98
N GLN A 59 5.53 5.89 -5.56
CA GLN A 59 4.24 5.19 -5.61
C GLN A 59 4.35 3.84 -6.33
N LYS A 60 5.03 3.78 -7.48
CA LYS A 60 5.28 2.51 -8.19
C LYS A 60 5.96 1.49 -7.29
N VAL A 61 7.00 1.91 -6.56
CA VAL A 61 7.74 1.05 -5.62
C VAL A 61 6.83 0.57 -4.50
N MET A 62 6.06 1.46 -3.89
CA MET A 62 5.14 1.12 -2.80
C MET A 62 4.06 0.13 -3.26
N VAL A 63 3.46 0.36 -4.43
CA VAL A 63 2.45 -0.55 -5.02
C VAL A 63 3.06 -1.91 -5.32
N PHE A 64 4.23 -1.95 -5.96
CA PHE A 64 4.91 -3.20 -6.27
C PHE A 64 5.25 -4.01 -5.02
N LEU A 65 5.72 -3.33 -3.96
CA LEU A 65 6.05 -3.94 -2.67
C LEU A 65 4.83 -4.17 -1.77
N GLN A 66 3.62 -3.78 -2.23
CA GLN A 66 2.36 -3.89 -1.51
C GLN A 66 2.39 -3.17 -0.15
N ILE A 67 3.10 -2.04 -0.07
CA ILE A 67 3.17 -1.19 1.12
C ILE A 67 2.03 -0.18 1.04
N SER A 68 1.03 -0.39 1.88
CA SER A 68 -0.09 0.53 2.03
C SER A 68 0.34 1.77 2.81
N THR A 69 -0.24 2.91 2.47
CA THR A 69 -0.13 4.11 3.30
C THR A 69 -1.10 4.05 4.48
N GLU A 70 -0.80 4.76 5.57
CA GLU A 70 -1.72 4.99 6.71
C GLU A 70 -3.14 5.33 6.24
N LYS A 71 -3.29 6.12 5.15
CA LYS A 71 -4.59 6.50 4.56
C LYS A 71 -5.34 5.35 3.88
N GLU A 72 -4.63 4.36 3.35
CA GLU A 72 -5.25 3.16 2.75
C GLU A 72 -5.62 2.13 3.82
N GLN A 73 -4.86 2.08 4.92
CA GLN A 73 -5.21 1.30 6.10
C GLN A 73 -6.45 1.87 6.79
N GLU A 74 -6.50 3.18 7.05
CA GLU A 74 -7.69 3.85 7.59
C GLU A 74 -8.94 3.58 6.72
N LYS A 75 -8.82 3.72 5.39
CA LYS A 75 -9.93 3.42 4.47
C LYS A 75 -10.36 1.96 4.50
N SER A 76 -9.41 1.03 4.65
CA SER A 76 -9.71 -0.40 4.72
C SER A 76 -10.43 -0.74 6.02
N GLU A 77 -9.99 -0.15 7.13
CA GLU A 77 -10.63 -0.28 8.44
C GLU A 77 -12.04 0.32 8.42
N ASP A 78 -12.24 1.50 7.81
CA ASP A 78 -13.55 2.13 7.64
C ASP A 78 -14.52 1.23 6.87
N ILE A 79 -14.08 0.62 5.77
CA ILE A 79 -14.93 -0.27 4.96
C ILE A 79 -15.27 -1.55 5.74
N VAL A 80 -14.29 -2.14 6.44
CA VAL A 80 -14.54 -3.32 7.28
C VAL A 80 -15.56 -3.02 8.36
N TRP A 81 -15.47 -1.84 8.99
CA TRP A 81 -16.40 -1.42 10.03
C TRP A 81 -17.81 -1.18 9.46
N GLN A 82 -17.94 -0.51 8.32
CA GLN A 82 -19.22 -0.32 7.63
C GLN A 82 -19.86 -1.68 7.26
N PHE A 83 -19.06 -2.65 6.83
CA PHE A 83 -19.55 -3.99 6.52
C PHE A 83 -20.03 -4.72 7.79
N ALA A 84 -19.29 -4.61 8.89
CA ALA A 84 -19.69 -5.17 10.17
C ALA A 84 -21.01 -4.58 10.67
N GLU A 85 -21.21 -3.26 10.53
CA GLU A 85 -22.48 -2.60 10.89
C GLU A 85 -23.64 -3.15 10.04
N LEU A 86 -23.46 -3.33 8.74
CA LEU A 86 -24.48 -3.89 7.84
C LEU A 86 -24.88 -5.32 8.22
N LEU A 87 -23.93 -6.16 8.66
CA LEU A 87 -24.20 -7.52 9.12
C LEU A 87 -25.03 -7.57 10.42
N GLY A 88 -24.95 -6.52 11.25
CA GLY A 88 -25.68 -6.38 12.50
C GLY A 88 -27.06 -5.74 12.38
N ARG A 89 -27.33 -4.98 11.29
CA ARG A 89 -28.58 -4.19 11.17
C ARG A 89 -29.85 -5.02 11.02
N SER A 90 -29.82 -6.13 10.28
CA SER A 90 -30.98 -7.04 10.11
C SER A 90 -30.58 -8.29 9.32
N GLU A 91 -31.40 -9.34 9.40
CA GLU A 91 -31.24 -10.55 8.56
C GLU A 91 -31.19 -10.26 7.05
N ARG A 92 -31.98 -9.30 6.54
CA ARG A 92 -31.97 -8.96 5.11
C ARG A 92 -30.65 -8.32 4.67
N HIS A 93 -30.11 -7.39 5.47
CA HIS A 93 -28.82 -6.75 5.20
C HIS A 93 -27.66 -7.76 5.33
N ARG A 94 -27.73 -8.68 6.31
CA ARG A 94 -26.79 -9.79 6.45
C ARG A 94 -26.78 -10.70 5.23
N ALA A 95 -27.95 -11.14 4.77
CA ALA A 95 -28.08 -11.98 3.59
C ALA A 95 -27.50 -11.30 2.34
N ALA A 96 -27.79 -10.01 2.14
CA ALA A 96 -27.26 -9.23 1.02
C ALA A 96 -25.74 -9.07 1.07
N ALA A 97 -25.17 -8.76 2.24
CA ALA A 97 -23.73 -8.64 2.43
C ALA A 97 -22.99 -9.97 2.17
N ILE A 98 -23.55 -11.09 2.61
CA ILE A 98 -23.00 -12.43 2.33
C ILE A 98 -23.05 -12.74 0.83
N ALA A 99 -24.16 -12.45 0.16
CA ALA A 99 -24.31 -12.67 -1.27
C ALA A 99 -23.28 -11.88 -2.09
N LEU A 100 -23.02 -10.61 -1.70
CA LEU A 100 -21.99 -9.77 -2.30
C LEU A 100 -20.60 -10.39 -2.18
N VAL A 101 -20.22 -10.84 -0.97
CA VAL A 101 -18.90 -11.45 -0.72
C VAL A 101 -18.73 -12.72 -1.56
N ARG A 102 -19.77 -13.57 -1.65
CA ARG A 102 -19.73 -14.79 -2.48
C ARG A 102 -19.53 -14.46 -3.96
N ALA A 103 -20.28 -13.49 -4.49
CA ALA A 103 -20.13 -13.05 -5.87
C ALA A 103 -18.71 -12.54 -6.17
N LEU A 104 -18.09 -11.81 -5.23
CA LEU A 104 -16.71 -11.35 -5.37
C LEU A 104 -15.69 -12.49 -5.31
N GLN A 105 -15.93 -13.54 -4.52
CA GLN A 105 -15.07 -14.71 -4.43
C GLN A 105 -15.08 -15.57 -5.71
N GLU A 106 -16.19 -15.54 -6.45
CA GLU A 106 -16.37 -16.26 -7.73
C GLU A 106 -15.68 -15.58 -8.91
N LEU A 107 -15.28 -14.31 -8.80
CA LEU A 107 -14.54 -13.56 -9.84
C LEU A 107 -13.05 -13.92 -9.93
N ARG A 108 -12.64 -15.06 -9.37
CA ARG A 108 -11.26 -15.55 -9.39
C ARG A 108 -10.89 -16.26 -10.68
#